data_AF-A0A933WSE4-F1
#
_entry.id   AF-A0A933WSE4-F1
#
_cell.length_a   1.000
_cell.length_b   1.000
_cell.length_c   1.000
_cell.angle_alpha   90.00
_cell.angle_beta   90.00
_cell.angle_gamma   90.00
#
_symmetry.space_group_name_H-M   'P 1'
#
loop_
_entity.id
_entity.type
_entity.pdbx_description
1 polymer ?
#
loop_
_entity_poly.entity_id
_entity_poly.type
_entity_poly.pdbx_seq_one_letter_code
_entity_poly.pdbx_strand_id
1 'polypeptide(L)'
;MKTPPRRKPAPHRRPAHKRPAGRALAVAEPPVREEVLPRAEEWAEVPCPHCGELIEVLVGADEDGGTRFEDCSVCCQTVSLHVTWDDGELLVEAARA
;
A
#
# COMPACT_ATOMS: atom_id res chain seq x y z
N MET A 1 -6.84 -78.82 28.97
CA MET A 1 -5.90 -77.91 29.67
C MET A 1 -6.33 -76.47 29.37
N LYS A 2 -6.87 -75.73 30.34
CA LYS A 2 -7.36 -74.35 30.14
C LYS A 2 -6.26 -73.37 30.56
N THR A 3 -5.70 -72.64 29.60
CA THR A 3 -4.64 -71.64 29.82
C THR A 3 -5.23 -70.39 30.49
N PRO A 4 -4.61 -69.83 31.55
CA PRO A 4 -5.12 -68.64 32.22
C PRO A 4 -4.93 -67.39 31.34
N PRO A 5 -5.82 -66.39 31.43
CA PRO A 5 -5.67 -65.16 30.66
C PRO A 5 -4.51 -64.31 31.20
N ARG A 6 -3.66 -63.83 30.29
CA ARG A 6 -2.54 -62.93 30.61
C ARG A 6 -3.08 -61.58 31.11
N ARG A 7 -2.67 -61.17 32.32
CA ARG A 7 -2.88 -59.80 32.82
C ARG A 7 -2.04 -58.83 31.98
N LYS A 8 -2.67 -57.78 31.45
CA LYS A 8 -1.98 -56.68 30.76
C LYS A 8 -1.29 -55.78 31.79
N PRO A 9 -0.06 -55.29 31.52
CA PRO A 9 0.62 -54.35 32.40
C PRO A 9 -0.09 -53.00 32.43
N ALA A 10 -0.04 -52.31 33.57
CA ALA A 10 -0.61 -50.98 33.74
C ALA A 10 0.17 -49.93 32.92
N PRO A 11 -0.50 -48.91 32.36
CA PRO A 11 0.16 -47.90 31.55
C PRO A 11 1.08 -47.02 32.40
N HIS A 12 2.31 -46.83 31.93
CA HIS A 12 3.28 -45.95 32.57
C HIS A 12 2.85 -44.49 32.39
N ARG A 13 2.55 -43.77 33.48
CA ARG A 13 2.28 -42.32 33.43
C ARG A 13 3.59 -41.59 33.10
N ARG A 14 3.65 -40.93 31.95
CA ARG A 14 4.78 -40.05 31.60
C ARG A 14 4.71 -38.77 32.47
N PRO A 15 5.85 -38.26 32.97
CA PRO A 15 5.88 -37.04 33.75
C PRO A 15 5.53 -35.82 32.88
N ALA A 16 4.75 -34.89 33.44
CA ALA A 16 4.34 -33.67 32.77
C ALA A 16 5.54 -32.72 32.62
N HIS A 17 6.03 -32.53 31.40
CA HIS A 17 7.05 -31.52 31.09
C HIS A 17 6.40 -30.14 31.18
N LYS A 18 6.86 -29.30 32.13
CA LYS A 18 6.38 -27.91 32.24
C LYS A 18 6.86 -27.12 31.02
N ARG A 19 5.94 -26.58 30.22
CA ARG A 19 6.28 -25.66 29.12
C ARG A 19 6.88 -24.39 29.73
N PRO A 20 8.07 -23.94 29.31
CA PRO A 20 8.56 -22.64 29.73
C PRO A 20 7.63 -21.55 29.15
N ALA A 21 7.33 -20.53 29.97
CA ALA A 21 6.56 -19.38 29.53
C ALA A 21 7.29 -18.70 28.37
N GLY A 22 6.63 -18.58 27.23
CA GLY A 22 7.17 -17.88 26.06
C GLY A 22 7.50 -16.44 26.41
N ARG A 23 8.67 -15.97 26.00
CA ARG A 23 9.09 -14.59 26.19
C ARG A 23 8.36 -13.72 25.18
N ALA A 24 7.44 -12.88 25.65
CA ALA A 24 6.77 -11.89 24.81
C ALA A 24 7.82 -10.86 24.35
N LEU A 25 8.03 -10.75 23.05
CA LEU A 25 8.71 -9.58 22.49
C LEU A 25 7.69 -8.44 22.44
N ALA A 26 7.95 -7.38 23.18
CA ALA A 26 7.22 -6.13 23.03
C ALA A 26 7.59 -5.53 21.66
N VAL A 27 6.61 -5.46 20.75
CA VAL A 27 6.74 -4.67 19.53
C VAL A 27 6.49 -3.23 19.95
N ALA A 28 7.54 -2.42 19.98
CA ALA A 28 7.39 -0.98 20.15
C ALA A 28 6.76 -0.41 18.88
N GLU A 29 5.56 0.15 19.00
CA GLU A 29 4.97 0.93 17.93
C GLU A 29 5.83 2.17 17.71
N PRO A 30 6.31 2.44 16.47
CA PRO A 30 7.16 3.59 16.22
C PRO A 30 6.38 4.88 16.51
N PRO A 31 7.00 5.89 17.13
CA PRO A 31 6.35 7.18 17.33
C PRO A 31 6.13 7.82 15.96
N VAL A 32 4.86 8.04 15.59
CA VAL A 32 4.51 8.88 14.46
C VAL A 32 4.99 10.29 14.77
N ARG A 33 6.10 10.68 14.13
CA ARG A 33 6.59 12.06 14.16
C ARG A 33 5.71 12.81 13.18
N GLU A 34 4.84 13.66 13.70
CA GLU A 34 3.92 14.50 12.92
C GLU A 34 4.70 15.64 12.26
N GLU A 35 5.64 15.26 11.40
CA GLU A 35 6.29 16.16 10.47
C GLU A 35 5.28 16.33 9.33
N VAL A 36 4.62 17.48 9.25
CA VAL A 36 3.70 17.82 8.15
C VAL A 36 4.58 18.01 6.91
N LEU A 37 4.99 16.89 6.32
CA LEU A 37 5.57 16.85 4.99
C LEU A 37 4.48 17.37 4.05
N PRO A 38 4.80 18.30 3.12
CA PRO A 38 3.85 18.68 2.08
C PRO A 38 3.35 17.39 1.45
N ARG A 39 2.04 17.34 1.16
CA ARG A 39 1.39 16.17 0.57
C ARG A 39 2.22 15.78 -0.65
N ALA A 40 2.97 14.68 -0.55
CA ALA A 40 3.92 14.30 -1.58
C ALA A 40 3.23 14.04 -2.93
N GLU A 41 1.91 13.85 -2.91
CA GLU A 41 1.04 13.52 -4.04
C GLU A 41 -0.31 14.27 -3.93
N GLU A 42 -0.65 15.11 -4.91
CA GLU A 42 -1.92 15.85 -5.00
C GLU A 42 -2.76 15.43 -6.21
N TRP A 43 -4.08 15.48 -6.08
CA TRP A 43 -5.01 15.20 -7.18
C TRP A 43 -5.39 16.47 -7.91
N ALA A 44 -5.38 16.44 -9.24
CA ALA A 44 -5.92 17.50 -10.09
C ALA A 44 -6.91 16.94 -11.12
N GLU A 45 -7.83 17.79 -11.56
CA GLU A 45 -8.78 17.50 -12.63
C GLU A 45 -8.49 18.42 -13.81
N VAL A 46 -8.15 17.84 -14.96
CA VAL A 46 -7.85 18.61 -16.18
C VAL A 46 -8.73 18.17 -17.35
N PRO A 47 -9.28 19.10 -18.15
CA PRO A 47 -10.09 18.74 -19.30
C PRO A 47 -9.23 18.23 -20.46
N CYS A 48 -9.63 17.11 -21.06
CA CYS A 48 -9.02 16.55 -22.24
C CYS A 48 -9.11 17.53 -23.42
N PRO A 49 -8.00 17.93 -24.07
CA PRO A 49 -7.99 18.90 -25.17
C PRO A 49 -8.57 18.35 -26.48
N HIS A 50 -8.94 17.06 -26.51
CA HIS A 50 -9.54 16.38 -27.65
C HIS A 50 -11.05 16.25 -27.54
N CYS A 51 -11.58 15.80 -26.40
CA CYS A 51 -13.02 15.54 -26.22
C CYS A 51 -13.69 16.30 -25.07
N GLY A 52 -12.91 16.98 -24.22
CA GLY A 52 -13.42 17.76 -23.08
C GLY A 52 -13.71 16.97 -21.81
N GLU A 53 -13.50 15.65 -21.80
CA GLU A 53 -13.64 14.81 -20.60
C GLU A 53 -12.67 15.24 -19.49
N LEU A 54 -13.11 15.18 -18.23
CA LEU A 54 -12.23 15.46 -17.10
C LEU A 54 -11.34 14.25 -16.81
N ILE A 55 -10.03 14.49 -16.77
CA ILE A 55 -9.02 13.49 -16.44
C ILE A 55 -8.56 13.75 -15.00
N GLU A 56 -8.79 12.78 -14.11
CA GLU A 56 -8.25 12.79 -12.75
C GLU A 56 -6.80 12.33 -12.77
N VAL A 57 -5.89 13.19 -12.31
CA VAL A 57 -4.45 12.93 -12.29
C VAL A 57 -3.92 13.04 -10.87
N LEU A 58 -3.15 12.03 -10.44
CA LEU A 58 -2.38 12.07 -9.21
C LEU A 58 -0.96 12.51 -9.57
N VAL A 59 -0.49 13.60 -8.97
CA VAL A 59 0.78 14.23 -9.28
C VAL A 59 1.65 14.30 -8.04
N GLY A 60 2.87 13.77 -8.15
CA GLY A 60 3.91 13.84 -7.14
C GLY A 60 4.69 15.17 -7.17
N ALA A 61 5.24 15.56 -6.03
CA ALA A 61 6.13 16.73 -5.94
C ALA A 61 7.44 16.55 -6.74
N ASP A 62 7.85 15.31 -7.02
CA ASP A 62 9.02 15.01 -7.86
C ASP A 62 8.75 15.17 -9.37
N GLU A 63 7.50 15.38 -9.76
CA GLU A 63 7.10 15.60 -11.16
C GLU A 63 7.15 17.08 -11.57
N ASP A 64 7.60 18.00 -10.71
CA ASP A 64 7.76 19.42 -11.02
C ASP A 64 8.61 19.67 -12.28
N GLY A 65 8.08 20.49 -13.19
CA GLY A 65 8.67 20.78 -14.50
C GLY A 65 8.67 19.59 -15.48
N GLY A 66 8.03 18.48 -15.09
CA GLY A 66 7.90 17.28 -15.89
C GLY A 66 6.76 17.35 -16.90
N THR A 67 6.88 16.57 -17.98
CA THR A 67 5.77 16.29 -18.89
C THR A 67 5.51 14.79 -18.93
N ARG A 68 4.27 14.38 -18.68
CA ARG A 68 3.79 13.01 -18.81
C ARG A 68 2.83 12.90 -19.99
N PHE A 69 2.77 11.72 -20.59
CA PHE A 69 1.82 11.39 -21.65
C PHE A 69 0.84 10.34 -21.12
N GLU A 70 -0.45 10.64 -21.25
CA GLU A 70 -1.55 9.75 -20.85
C GLU A 70 -2.56 9.65 -21.99
N ASP A 71 -3.19 8.49 -22.15
CA ASP A 71 -4.33 8.34 -23.04
C ASP A 71 -5.64 8.74 -22.33
N CYS A 72 -6.50 9.48 -23.04
CA CYS A 72 -7.83 9.76 -22.53
C CYS A 72 -8.69 8.49 -22.58
N SER A 73 -9.26 8.09 -21.44
CA SER A 73 -10.10 6.88 -21.30
C SER A 73 -11.39 6.89 -22.16
N VAL A 74 -11.80 8.06 -22.66
CA VAL A 74 -13.01 8.23 -23.46
C VAL A 74 -12.72 8.29 -24.96
N CYS A 75 -11.76 9.11 -25.40
CA CYS A 75 -11.46 9.27 -26.83
C CYS A 75 -10.19 8.54 -27.31
N CYS A 76 -9.47 7.88 -26.40
CA CYS A 76 -8.25 7.13 -26.66
C CYS A 76 -7.15 7.93 -27.39
N GLN A 77 -7.19 9.27 -27.31
CA GLN A 77 -6.15 10.14 -27.86
C GLN A 77 -5.14 10.49 -26.77
N THR A 78 -3.87 10.55 -27.15
CA THR A 78 -2.79 10.93 -26.24
C THR A 78 -2.88 12.41 -25.88
N VAL A 79 -2.74 12.68 -24.58
CA VAL A 79 -2.68 14.01 -23.97
C VAL A 79 -1.29 14.17 -23.35
N SER A 80 -0.65 15.31 -23.56
CA SER A 80 0.52 15.71 -22.79
C SER A 80 0.08 16.51 -21.58
N LEU A 81 0.62 16.18 -20.41
CA LEU A 81 0.35 16.81 -19.13
C LEU A 81 1.65 17.44 -18.65
N HIS A 82 1.72 18.77 -18.63
CA HIS A 82 2.84 19.50 -18.05
C HIS A 82 2.51 19.86 -16.60
N VAL A 83 3.42 19.51 -15.69
CA VAL A 83 3.26 19.70 -14.25
C VAL A 83 4.13 20.86 -13.79
N THR A 84 3.58 21.73 -12.95
CA THR A 84 4.32 22.82 -12.31
C THR A 84 3.84 22.96 -10.88
N TRP A 85 4.79 23.04 -9.95
CA TRP A 85 4.52 23.36 -8.55
C TRP A 85 5.01 24.78 -8.26
N ASP A 86 4.10 25.69 -7.94
CA ASP A 86 4.42 27.09 -7.59
C ASP A 86 3.91 27.40 -6.19
N ASP A 87 4.81 27.80 -5.28
CA ASP A 87 4.53 28.09 -3.86
C ASP A 87 3.68 27.03 -3.11
N GLY A 88 3.74 25.77 -3.56
CA GLY A 88 2.96 24.66 -2.99
C GLY A 88 1.58 24.46 -3.60
N GLU A 89 1.23 25.21 -4.65
CA GLU A 89 0.06 24.98 -5.49
C GLU A 89 0.44 24.12 -6.71
N LEU A 90 -0.35 23.07 -6.97
CA LEU A 90 -0.23 22.25 -8.16
C LEU A 90 -0.94 22.92 -9.36
N LEU A 91 -0.20 23.10 -10.45
CA LEU A 91 -0.74 23.43 -11.76
C LEU A 91 -0.47 22.29 -12.74
N VAL A 92 -1.52 21.82 -13.41
CA VAL A 92 -1.43 20.82 -14.48
C VAL A 92 -2.03 21.40 -15.76
N GLU A 93 -1.24 21.40 -16.82
CA GLU A 93 -1.64 21.87 -18.14
C GLU A 93 -1.78 20.69 -19.10
N ALA A 94 -2.97 20.49 -19.65
CA ALA A 94 -3.24 19.47 -20.65
C ALA A 94 -3.16 20.04 -22.07
N ALA A 95 -2.38 19.40 -22.94
CA ALA A 95 -2.23 19.77 -24.35
C ALA A 95 -2.33 18.54 -25.27
N ARG A 96 -2.54 18.81 -26.56
CA ARG A 96 -2.56 17.76 -27.59
C ARG A 96 -1.13 17.31 -27.84
N ALA A 97 -0.87 16.01 -27.71
CA ALA A 97 0.44 15.39 -27.97
C ALA A 97 0.60 14.97 -29.44
#